data_AF-A0A2U1ZYA2-F1
#
_entry.id   AF-A0A2U1ZYA2-F1
#
_cell.length_a   1.000
_cell.length_b   1.000
_cell.length_c   1.000
_cell.angle_alpha   90.00
_cell.angle_beta   90.00
_cell.angle_gamma   90.00
#
_symmetry.space_group_name_H-M   'P 1'
#
loop_
_entity.id
_entity.type
_entity.pdbx_description
1 polymer ?
#
loop_
_entity_poly.entity_id
_entity_poly.type
_entity_poly.pdbx_seq_one_letter_code
_entity_poly.pdbx_strand_id
1 'polypeptide(L)'
;MTVPAGTAEPAAAVAAAADLPAAARRILDALTWGPPVGTFADDDGAGASSLTSAVATLTERGLVRRTADGGVVLPGATALALREGRTHRDLAVAPPTPAAASVGQETRAAESARAALELHQHLVALVEAWGAAPAGALRSGGVGVREIRRTGTALGAPETTTTLLVELAAAVGEIGQTHDEDGALWAPTHAYDDEDVTARWARLAHAWLHSDRAFALVGTRADDGALRSVLEPGLERGWAARLRRRVLLALTAWPDGGAPTLEAVTRHLAWETPASPPPDWAVAAVLTEAAVLGVTAAGALSGAGTALLGSGGPGRERAEADGSDEAGGSGTVVAASAAALAADLPPAVEEILLQADLTAIVPGRPSRVIEELLARTSEIESRGSGLTARFTTASLSRAVESGLDADEILATLTDVSRTPVPQALEYAVRDAQRRHGGLRAGPAASYLRSDDPGTLTTLVHERDLRLRLLAPTVAVSELPAARLASLLRGQAQAVLVEGPDGVVVRTETTTVAAVPRGSRTTTAPTAELADPEAAVARLREADARAARESDPASAVAALREAVRAQTTVWVTVVGPSGAVDRRRLAPLRVQGGHVVARDVERESDLTIALHRIGGVTPA
;
A
#
# COMPACT_ATOMS: atom_id res chain seq x y z
N MET A 1 16.46 31.03 -33.64
CA MET A 1 15.56 31.28 -34.80
C MET A 1 15.00 32.67 -34.63
N THR A 2 15.53 33.63 -35.38
CA THR A 2 15.26 35.06 -35.26
C THR A 2 13.85 35.36 -35.80
N VAL A 3 12.96 35.86 -34.95
CA VAL A 3 11.59 36.25 -35.34
C VAL A 3 11.68 37.56 -36.14
N PRO A 4 11.24 37.61 -37.41
CA PRO A 4 11.23 38.87 -38.15
C PRO A 4 10.15 39.80 -37.59
N ALA A 5 10.50 41.08 -37.47
CA ALA A 5 9.66 42.17 -37.03
C ALA A 5 8.52 42.39 -38.03
N GLY A 6 7.28 42.16 -37.59
CA GLY A 6 6.08 42.32 -38.41
C GLY A 6 4.80 42.00 -37.64
N THR A 7 4.76 42.32 -36.34
CA THR A 7 3.48 42.43 -35.62
C THR A 7 2.94 43.83 -35.85
N ALA A 8 1.70 43.95 -36.33
CA ALA A 8 0.97 45.20 -36.22
C ALA A 8 1.02 45.67 -34.76
N GLU A 9 1.24 46.97 -34.53
CA GLU A 9 1.12 47.54 -33.19
C GLU A 9 -0.27 47.22 -32.60
N PRO A 10 -0.40 47.04 -31.28
CA PRO A 10 -1.67 46.64 -30.65
C PRO A 10 -2.88 47.49 -31.09
N ALA A 11 -2.69 48.81 -31.27
CA ALA A 11 -3.72 49.72 -31.77
C ALA A 11 -4.08 49.49 -33.24
N ALA A 12 -3.09 49.16 -34.08
CA ALA A 12 -3.30 48.85 -35.49
C ALA A 12 -4.03 47.51 -35.70
N ALA A 13 -3.82 46.54 -34.81
CA ALA A 13 -4.53 45.26 -34.83
C ALA A 13 -6.05 45.41 -34.59
N VAL A 14 -6.45 46.25 -33.62
CA VAL A 14 -7.87 46.50 -33.34
C VAL A 14 -8.54 47.22 -34.52
N ALA A 15 -7.87 48.22 -35.11
CA ALA A 15 -8.36 48.91 -36.30
C ALA A 15 -8.46 47.97 -37.52
N ALA A 16 -7.47 47.10 -37.72
CA ALA A 16 -7.46 46.11 -38.81
C ALA A 16 -8.58 45.07 -38.69
N ALA A 17 -9.08 44.81 -37.47
CA ALA A 17 -10.19 43.90 -37.21
C ALA A 17 -11.59 44.51 -37.44
N ALA A 18 -11.68 45.82 -37.71
CA ALA A 18 -12.93 46.49 -38.10
C ALA A 18 -13.34 46.09 -39.53
N ASP A 19 -14.64 46.00 -39.82
CA ASP A 19 -15.18 45.75 -41.16
C ASP A 19 -14.58 44.51 -41.86
N LEU A 20 -14.46 43.41 -41.13
CA LEU A 20 -14.07 42.11 -41.69
C LEU A 20 -15.29 41.41 -42.33
N PRO A 21 -15.10 40.70 -43.47
CA PRO A 21 -16.11 39.79 -43.99
C PRO A 21 -16.53 38.75 -42.94
N ALA A 22 -17.80 38.34 -42.92
CA ALA A 22 -18.34 37.46 -41.88
C ALA A 22 -17.56 36.15 -41.69
N ALA A 23 -17.01 35.57 -42.77
CA ALA A 23 -16.15 34.40 -42.69
C ALA A 23 -14.82 34.68 -41.97
N ALA A 24 -14.15 35.79 -42.30
CA ALA A 24 -12.91 36.23 -41.64
C ALA A 24 -13.16 36.58 -40.17
N ARG A 25 -14.28 37.22 -39.86
CA ARG A 25 -14.65 37.56 -38.48
C ARG A 25 -14.86 36.33 -37.61
N ARG A 26 -15.58 35.31 -38.12
CA ARG A 26 -15.77 34.04 -37.39
C ARG A 26 -14.46 33.33 -37.07
N ILE A 27 -13.52 33.29 -38.03
CA ILE A 27 -12.19 32.69 -37.82
C ILE A 27 -11.43 33.48 -36.75
N LEU A 28 -11.42 34.81 -36.86
CA LEU A 28 -10.74 35.66 -35.89
C LEU A 28 -11.32 35.52 -34.48
N ASP A 29 -12.65 35.51 -34.34
CA ASP A 29 -13.33 35.36 -33.04
C ASP A 29 -13.04 33.98 -32.41
N ALA A 30 -12.98 32.92 -33.23
CA ALA A 30 -12.60 31.57 -32.79
C ALA A 30 -11.15 31.52 -32.29
N LEU A 31 -10.20 32.08 -33.04
CA LEU A 31 -8.78 32.13 -32.65
C LEU A 31 -8.53 33.08 -31.46
N THR A 32 -9.36 34.13 -31.32
CA THR A 32 -9.19 35.14 -30.27
C THR A 32 -9.37 34.55 -28.89
N TRP A 33 -10.21 33.54 -28.67
CA TRP A 33 -10.40 32.95 -27.34
C TRP A 33 -10.20 31.43 -27.29
N GLY A 34 -10.12 30.77 -28.45
CA GLY A 34 -9.75 29.36 -28.58
C GLY A 34 -8.24 29.18 -28.71
N PRO A 35 -7.80 27.99 -29.19
CA PRO A 35 -6.41 27.77 -29.56
C PRO A 35 -5.96 28.84 -30.57
N PRO A 36 -4.78 29.46 -30.40
CA PRO A 36 -4.32 30.53 -31.29
C PRO A 36 -3.83 30.00 -32.63
N VAL A 37 -4.07 28.73 -32.95
CA VAL A 37 -3.64 28.04 -34.16
C VAL A 37 -4.86 27.42 -34.81
N GLY A 38 -5.00 27.61 -36.12
CA GLY A 38 -6.03 26.97 -36.94
C GLY A 38 -5.38 26.20 -38.09
N THR A 39 -5.74 24.93 -38.24
CA THR A 39 -5.43 24.14 -39.43
C THR A 39 -6.66 24.11 -40.35
N PHE A 40 -6.41 24.06 -41.65
CA PHE A 40 -7.47 23.96 -42.65
C PHE A 40 -7.16 22.73 -43.50
N ALA A 41 -8.16 21.89 -43.74
CA ALA A 41 -8.06 20.87 -44.77
C ALA A 41 -8.33 21.55 -46.12
N ASP A 42 -7.50 21.27 -47.12
CA ASP A 42 -7.79 21.62 -48.50
C ASP A 42 -8.98 20.74 -48.95
N ASP A 43 -10.17 21.32 -48.97
CA ASP A 43 -11.39 20.68 -49.44
C ASP A 43 -11.78 21.32 -50.77
N ASP A 44 -12.01 20.57 -51.85
CA ASP A 44 -12.22 21.14 -53.20
C ASP A 44 -13.65 21.70 -53.42
N GLY A 45 -14.40 21.96 -52.35
CA GLY A 45 -15.78 22.45 -52.38
C GLY A 45 -15.92 23.98 -52.48
N ALA A 46 -17.13 24.45 -52.82
CA ALA A 46 -17.45 25.89 -52.92
C ALA A 46 -17.18 26.68 -51.61
N GLY A 47 -17.17 26.01 -50.45
CA GLY A 47 -16.80 26.61 -49.15
C GLY A 47 -15.31 26.93 -48.99
N ALA A 48 -14.43 26.26 -49.73
CA ALA A 48 -12.98 26.44 -49.60
C ALA A 48 -12.45 27.71 -50.25
N SER A 49 -13.12 28.19 -51.32
CA SER A 49 -12.82 29.51 -51.89
C SER A 49 -13.11 30.64 -50.89
N SER A 50 -14.23 30.54 -50.15
CA SER A 50 -14.61 31.52 -49.12
C SER A 50 -13.66 31.48 -47.91
N LEU A 51 -13.25 30.29 -47.47
CA LEU A 51 -12.28 30.10 -46.39
C LEU A 51 -10.90 30.64 -46.77
N THR A 52 -10.42 30.31 -47.96
CA THR A 52 -9.14 30.79 -48.49
C THR A 52 -9.10 32.31 -48.59
N SER A 53 -10.17 32.92 -49.11
CA SER A 53 -10.34 34.38 -49.16
C SER A 53 -10.38 35.01 -47.77
N ALA A 54 -11.08 34.39 -46.81
CA ALA A 54 -11.14 34.86 -45.43
C ALA A 54 -9.75 34.84 -44.76
N VAL A 55 -8.98 33.77 -44.95
CA VAL A 55 -7.62 33.65 -44.42
C VAL A 55 -6.66 34.62 -45.11
N ALA A 56 -6.77 34.80 -46.43
CA ALA A 56 -5.99 35.80 -47.17
C ALA A 56 -6.25 37.21 -46.61
N THR A 57 -7.52 37.57 -46.43
CA THR A 57 -7.93 38.85 -45.83
C THR A 57 -7.32 39.07 -44.44
N LEU A 58 -7.34 38.05 -43.57
CA LEU A 58 -6.76 38.15 -42.23
C LEU A 58 -5.23 38.26 -42.26
N THR A 59 -4.58 37.62 -43.24
CA THR A 59 -3.11 37.66 -43.41
C THR A 59 -2.67 39.01 -43.96
N GLU A 60 -3.36 39.54 -44.98
CA GLU A 60 -3.12 40.85 -45.59
C GLU A 60 -3.28 41.98 -44.58
N ARG A 61 -4.26 41.87 -43.68
CA ARG A 61 -4.49 42.82 -42.59
C ARG A 61 -3.54 42.63 -41.40
N GLY A 62 -2.60 41.70 -41.46
CA GLY A 62 -1.61 41.45 -40.41
C GLY A 62 -2.19 40.89 -39.11
N LEU A 63 -3.42 40.36 -39.15
CA LEU A 63 -4.10 39.81 -37.97
C LEU A 63 -3.65 38.38 -37.65
N VAL A 64 -3.34 37.58 -38.67
CA VAL A 64 -2.81 36.22 -38.53
C VAL A 64 -1.56 36.03 -39.38
N ARG A 65 -0.74 35.01 -39.06
CA ARG A 65 0.40 34.60 -39.88
C ARG A 65 0.19 33.18 -40.38
N ARG A 66 0.65 32.90 -41.60
CA ARG A 66 0.71 31.53 -42.13
C ARG A 66 1.82 30.76 -41.42
N THR A 67 1.53 29.51 -41.08
CA THR A 67 2.51 28.55 -40.54
C THR A 67 3.08 27.69 -41.67
N ALA A 68 4.21 27.02 -41.43
CA ALA A 68 4.92 26.24 -42.45
C ALA A 68 4.13 25.00 -42.92
N ASP A 69 3.23 24.49 -42.07
CA ASP A 69 2.30 23.38 -42.30
C ASP A 69 0.97 23.83 -42.96
N GLY A 70 0.90 25.06 -43.48
CA GLY A 70 -0.26 25.57 -44.25
C GLY A 70 -1.38 26.18 -43.40
N GLY A 71 -1.30 26.05 -42.07
CA GLY A 71 -2.23 26.66 -41.12
C GLY A 71 -2.05 28.16 -40.92
N VAL A 72 -2.75 28.70 -39.92
CA VAL A 72 -2.60 30.07 -39.43
C VAL A 72 -2.38 30.10 -37.94
N VAL A 73 -1.62 31.10 -37.49
CA VAL A 73 -1.42 31.44 -36.09
C VAL A 73 -1.81 32.89 -35.83
N LEU A 74 -2.60 33.12 -34.78
CA LEU A 74 -2.89 34.45 -34.25
C LEU A 74 -1.75 34.86 -33.31
N PRO A 75 -0.97 35.92 -33.62
CA PRO A 75 0.11 36.37 -32.75
C PRO A 75 -0.41 36.80 -31.37
N GLY A 76 0.31 36.47 -30.31
CA GLY A 76 -0.13 36.73 -28.92
C GLY A 76 -0.40 38.21 -28.62
N ALA A 77 0.42 39.13 -29.14
CA ALA A 77 0.19 40.57 -28.98
C ALA A 77 -1.11 41.04 -29.66
N THR A 78 -1.40 40.52 -30.86
CA THR A 78 -2.66 40.76 -31.58
C THR A 78 -3.84 40.19 -30.80
N ALA A 79 -3.75 38.94 -30.33
CA ALA A 79 -4.78 38.32 -29.51
C ALA A 79 -5.08 39.13 -28.24
N LEU A 80 -4.04 39.58 -27.52
CA LEU A 80 -4.19 40.36 -26.30
C LEU A 80 -4.83 41.72 -26.57
N ALA A 81 -4.46 42.39 -27.67
CA ALA A 81 -5.09 43.64 -28.09
C ALA A 81 -6.58 43.45 -28.41
N LEU A 82 -6.93 42.39 -29.16
CA LEU A 82 -8.32 42.03 -29.48
C LEU A 82 -9.14 41.64 -28.24
N ARG A 83 -8.49 41.19 -27.17
CA ARG A 83 -9.10 40.92 -25.87
C ARG A 83 -9.13 42.15 -24.96
N GLU A 84 -8.71 43.33 -25.42
CA GLU A 84 -8.62 44.56 -24.63
C GLU A 84 -7.70 44.41 -23.41
N GLY A 85 -6.59 43.66 -23.57
CA GLY A 85 -5.67 43.37 -22.47
C GLY A 85 -6.13 42.26 -21.53
N ARG A 86 -7.30 41.64 -21.77
CA ARG A 86 -7.81 40.54 -20.94
C ARG A 86 -7.10 39.22 -21.25
N THR A 87 -6.69 38.53 -20.20
CA THR A 87 -6.14 37.17 -20.29
C THR A 87 -7.23 36.10 -20.27
N HIS A 88 -8.39 36.40 -19.68
CA HIS A 88 -9.53 35.50 -19.52
C HIS A 88 -10.80 36.12 -20.11
N ARG A 89 -11.63 35.31 -20.77
CA ARG A 89 -12.91 35.77 -21.35
C ARG A 89 -13.85 36.18 -20.23
N ASP A 90 -14.00 35.25 -19.29
CA ASP A 90 -14.75 35.38 -18.06
C ASP A 90 -13.80 34.96 -16.93
N LEU A 91 -13.58 35.86 -15.96
CA LEU A 91 -12.77 35.55 -14.78
C LEU A 91 -13.71 35.10 -13.66
N ALA A 92 -13.72 33.79 -13.38
CA ALA A 92 -14.41 33.27 -12.20
C ALA A 92 -13.60 33.63 -10.95
N VAL A 93 -14.06 34.60 -10.18
CA VAL A 93 -13.39 35.05 -8.94
C VAL A 93 -13.78 34.24 -7.70
N ALA A 94 -14.78 33.37 -7.84
CA ALA A 94 -15.23 32.47 -6.79
C ALA A 94 -15.17 31.02 -7.30
N PRO A 95 -14.88 30.05 -6.41
CA PRO A 95 -14.83 28.65 -6.78
C PRO A 95 -16.20 28.18 -7.30
N PRO A 96 -16.25 27.42 -8.39
CA PRO A 96 -17.50 26.89 -8.92
C PRO A 96 -18.04 25.80 -7.99
N THR A 97 -19.16 26.08 -7.34
CA THR A 97 -19.91 25.14 -6.48
C THR A 97 -21.34 24.97 -7.00
N PRO A 98 -21.53 24.31 -8.17
CA PRO A 98 -22.88 24.06 -8.68
C PRO A 98 -23.72 23.27 -7.65
N ALA A 99 -25.04 23.46 -7.70
CA ALA A 99 -25.95 22.76 -6.82
C ALA A 99 -25.73 21.24 -6.88
N ALA A 100 -25.62 20.62 -5.71
CA ALA A 100 -25.39 19.20 -5.54
C ALA A 100 -26.59 18.56 -4.82
N ALA A 101 -26.75 17.24 -4.96
CA ALA A 101 -27.67 16.49 -4.13
C ALA A 101 -27.25 16.62 -2.65
N SER A 102 -28.19 16.49 -1.72
CA SER A 102 -27.91 16.49 -0.28
C SER A 102 -28.31 15.15 0.31
N VAL A 103 -27.43 14.60 1.13
CA VAL A 103 -27.61 13.32 1.83
C VAL A 103 -27.75 13.59 3.33
N GLY A 104 -28.80 13.03 3.93
CA GLY A 104 -29.05 13.12 5.36
C GLY A 104 -27.92 12.53 6.20
N GLN A 105 -27.71 13.08 7.41
CA GLN A 105 -26.67 12.63 8.32
C GLN A 105 -26.79 11.15 8.68
N GLU A 106 -28.01 10.64 8.94
CA GLU A 106 -28.25 9.24 9.29
C GLU A 106 -27.83 8.28 8.17
N THR A 107 -28.16 8.60 6.91
CA THR A 107 -27.74 7.80 5.75
C THR A 107 -26.23 7.81 5.58
N ARG A 108 -25.58 8.97 5.77
CA ARG A 108 -24.11 9.07 5.69
C ARG A 108 -23.43 8.25 6.79
N ALA A 109 -23.92 8.34 8.02
CA ALA A 109 -23.41 7.58 9.15
C ALA A 109 -23.55 6.07 8.90
N ALA A 110 -24.73 5.61 8.51
CA ALA A 110 -24.99 4.19 8.23
C ALA A 110 -24.13 3.63 7.09
N GLU A 111 -23.95 4.37 6.00
CA GLU A 111 -23.10 3.94 4.88
C GLU A 111 -21.61 3.96 5.23
N SER A 112 -21.14 4.97 5.97
CA SER A 112 -19.76 5.06 6.46
C SER A 112 -19.43 3.89 7.40
N ALA A 113 -20.31 3.64 8.37
CA ALA A 113 -20.22 2.50 9.28
C ALA A 113 -20.21 1.16 8.52
N ARG A 114 -21.10 0.98 7.55
CA ARG A 114 -21.16 -0.23 6.72
C ARG A 114 -19.85 -0.45 5.96
N ALA A 115 -19.31 0.58 5.31
CA ALA A 115 -18.06 0.50 4.57
C ALA A 115 -16.87 0.16 5.49
N ALA A 116 -16.80 0.75 6.68
CA ALA A 116 -15.76 0.46 7.66
C ALA A 116 -15.81 -0.99 8.17
N LEU A 117 -17.01 -1.51 8.48
CA LEU A 117 -17.20 -2.91 8.89
C LEU A 117 -16.86 -3.89 7.76
N GLU A 118 -17.26 -3.58 6.52
CA GLU A 118 -16.92 -4.37 5.34
C GLU A 118 -15.40 -4.40 5.10
N LEU A 119 -14.72 -3.26 5.25
CA LEU A 119 -13.25 -3.18 5.18
C LEU A 119 -12.59 -4.06 6.25
N HIS A 120 -13.08 -4.01 7.48
CA HIS A 120 -12.57 -4.85 8.57
C HIS A 120 -12.73 -6.34 8.27
N GLN A 121 -13.91 -6.76 7.78
CA GLN A 121 -14.14 -8.15 7.39
C GLN A 121 -13.18 -8.61 6.30
N HIS A 122 -12.94 -7.78 5.28
CA HIS A 122 -11.97 -8.11 4.25
C HIS A 122 -10.54 -8.23 4.79
N LEU A 123 -10.16 -7.40 5.77
CA LEU A 123 -8.84 -7.44 6.41
C LEU A 123 -8.65 -8.71 7.23
N VAL A 124 -9.64 -9.11 8.01
CA VAL A 124 -9.65 -10.38 8.75
C VAL A 124 -9.48 -11.55 7.77
N ALA A 125 -10.28 -11.58 6.70
CA ALA A 125 -10.19 -12.62 5.68
C ALA A 125 -8.83 -12.64 4.95
N LEU A 126 -8.22 -11.47 4.71
CA LEU A 126 -6.86 -11.37 4.15
C LEU A 126 -5.83 -12.00 5.07
N VAL A 127 -5.88 -11.67 6.36
CA VAL A 127 -4.94 -12.16 7.35
C VAL A 127 -5.09 -13.66 7.57
N GLU A 128 -6.31 -14.18 7.62
CA GLU A 128 -6.57 -15.62 7.68
C GLU A 128 -6.04 -16.33 6.43
N ALA A 129 -6.36 -15.82 5.23
CA ALA A 129 -5.95 -16.43 3.97
C ALA A 129 -4.43 -16.46 3.81
N TRP A 130 -3.74 -15.34 4.06
CA TRP A 130 -2.29 -15.25 3.92
C TRP A 130 -1.54 -15.84 5.12
N GLY A 131 -2.18 -16.00 6.27
CA GLY A 131 -1.66 -16.76 7.39
C GLY A 131 -1.62 -18.26 7.11
N ALA A 132 -2.66 -18.79 6.45
CA ALA A 132 -2.72 -20.18 6.02
C ALA A 132 -1.83 -20.46 4.79
N ALA A 133 -1.77 -19.52 3.84
CA ALA A 133 -0.99 -19.64 2.61
C ALA A 133 -0.38 -18.27 2.22
N PRO A 134 0.85 -17.96 2.69
CA PRO A 134 1.52 -16.72 2.36
C PRO A 134 1.61 -16.44 0.85
N ALA A 135 1.53 -15.16 0.48
CA ALA A 135 1.57 -14.74 -0.91
C ALA A 135 3.02 -14.61 -1.40
N GLY A 136 3.37 -15.27 -2.52
CA GLY A 136 4.71 -15.16 -3.09
C GLY A 136 5.04 -13.75 -3.58
N ALA A 137 6.21 -13.22 -3.20
CA ALA A 137 6.70 -11.95 -3.71
C ALA A 137 7.34 -12.11 -5.09
N LEU A 138 7.03 -11.19 -6.00
CA LEU A 138 7.68 -11.06 -7.29
C LEU A 138 9.13 -10.59 -7.13
N ARG A 139 9.94 -10.76 -8.18
CA ARG A 139 11.29 -10.17 -8.23
C ARG A 139 11.30 -8.64 -8.06
N SER A 140 10.20 -7.97 -8.36
CA SER A 140 10.01 -6.53 -8.14
C SER A 140 9.61 -6.17 -6.69
N GLY A 141 9.47 -7.16 -5.80
CA GLY A 141 9.05 -7.00 -4.41
C GLY A 141 7.54 -6.99 -4.17
N GLY A 142 6.76 -6.79 -5.24
CA GLY A 142 5.29 -6.76 -5.18
C GLY A 142 4.62 -8.14 -5.22
N VAL A 143 3.29 -8.15 -5.32
CA VAL A 143 2.45 -9.35 -5.41
C VAL A 143 1.83 -9.43 -6.82
N GLY A 144 1.88 -10.63 -7.42
CA GLY A 144 1.41 -10.83 -8.78
C GLY A 144 -0.11 -10.80 -8.94
N VAL A 145 -0.59 -10.40 -10.12
CA VAL A 145 -2.02 -10.26 -10.44
C VAL A 145 -2.84 -11.54 -10.15
N ARG A 146 -2.27 -12.72 -10.42
CA ARG A 146 -2.95 -14.00 -10.14
C ARG A 146 -3.22 -14.18 -8.64
N GLU A 147 -2.27 -13.77 -7.81
CA GLU A 147 -2.35 -13.86 -6.36
C GLU A 147 -3.39 -12.86 -5.82
N ILE A 148 -3.41 -11.64 -6.35
CA ILE A 148 -4.43 -10.64 -6.02
C ILE A 148 -5.83 -11.13 -6.39
N ARG A 149 -6.01 -11.78 -7.54
CA ARG A 149 -7.31 -12.36 -7.93
C ARG A 149 -7.75 -13.51 -7.03
N ARG A 150 -6.82 -14.39 -6.66
CA ARG A 150 -7.06 -15.47 -5.69
C ARG A 150 -7.49 -14.91 -4.35
N THR A 151 -6.76 -13.90 -3.86
CA THR A 151 -7.08 -13.18 -2.62
C THR A 151 -8.44 -12.51 -2.71
N GLY A 152 -8.75 -11.78 -3.78
CA GLY A 152 -10.06 -11.14 -3.96
C GLY A 152 -11.21 -12.14 -3.99
N THR A 153 -11.00 -13.34 -4.53
CA THR A 153 -11.99 -14.43 -4.50
C THR A 153 -12.22 -14.94 -3.08
N ALA A 154 -11.15 -15.09 -2.28
CA ALA A 154 -11.25 -15.51 -0.88
C ALA A 154 -11.94 -14.45 0.00
N LEU A 155 -11.69 -13.17 -0.27
CA LEU A 155 -12.32 -12.04 0.43
C LEU A 155 -13.76 -11.78 0.00
N GLY A 156 -14.15 -12.23 -1.21
CA GLY A 156 -15.42 -11.80 -1.83
C GLY A 156 -15.39 -10.36 -2.35
N ALA A 157 -14.20 -9.80 -2.59
CA ALA A 157 -14.00 -8.39 -2.93
C ALA A 157 -13.51 -8.21 -4.39
N PRO A 158 -13.84 -7.09 -5.05
CA PRO A 158 -13.29 -6.78 -6.38
C PRO A 158 -11.77 -6.55 -6.33
N GLU A 159 -11.10 -6.70 -7.48
CA GLU A 159 -9.64 -6.60 -7.61
C GLU A 159 -9.09 -5.24 -7.11
N THR A 160 -9.85 -4.16 -7.33
CA THR A 160 -9.51 -2.79 -6.89
C THR A 160 -9.55 -2.64 -5.38
N THR A 161 -10.60 -3.13 -4.71
CA THR A 161 -10.72 -3.12 -3.25
C THR A 161 -9.67 -4.03 -2.61
N THR A 162 -9.42 -5.21 -3.19
CA THR A 162 -8.37 -6.13 -2.71
C THR A 162 -7.00 -5.48 -2.78
N THR A 163 -6.70 -4.81 -3.88
CA THR A 163 -5.45 -4.06 -4.08
C THR A 163 -5.28 -2.97 -3.02
N LEU A 164 -6.29 -2.13 -2.84
CA LEU A 164 -6.27 -1.05 -1.85
C LEU A 164 -6.04 -1.62 -0.44
N LEU A 165 -6.77 -2.69 -0.08
CA LEU A 165 -6.66 -3.32 1.23
C LEU A 165 -5.26 -3.88 1.49
N VAL A 166 -4.67 -4.61 0.53
CA VAL A 166 -3.32 -5.18 0.67
C VAL A 166 -2.29 -4.06 0.84
N GLU A 167 -2.39 -3.00 0.05
CA GLU A 167 -1.50 -1.83 0.17
C GLU A 167 -1.60 -1.15 1.55
N LEU A 168 -2.82 -0.99 2.07
CA LEU A 168 -3.04 -0.37 3.37
C LEU A 168 -2.61 -1.29 4.52
N ALA A 169 -2.90 -2.59 4.45
CA ALA A 169 -2.46 -3.57 5.44
C ALA A 169 -0.93 -3.58 5.56
N ALA A 170 -0.21 -3.48 4.44
CA ALA A 170 1.25 -3.34 4.45
C ALA A 170 1.70 -1.99 5.02
N ALA A 171 0.99 -0.90 4.68
CA ALA A 171 1.32 0.43 5.17
C ALA A 171 1.19 0.57 6.69
N VAL A 172 0.20 -0.10 7.31
CA VAL A 172 0.03 -0.15 8.78
C VAL A 172 0.81 -1.30 9.43
N GLY A 173 1.50 -2.12 8.64
CA GLY A 173 2.35 -3.20 9.12
C GLY A 173 1.62 -4.49 9.52
N GLU A 174 0.32 -4.63 9.26
CA GLU A 174 -0.44 -5.86 9.54
C GLU A 174 0.00 -7.04 8.65
N ILE A 175 0.56 -6.74 7.47
CA ILE A 175 1.28 -7.72 6.64
C ILE A 175 2.71 -7.24 6.35
N GLY A 176 3.63 -8.18 6.15
CA GLY A 176 5.04 -7.89 5.91
C GLY A 176 5.74 -9.00 5.12
N GLN A 177 6.98 -8.72 4.72
CA GLN A 177 7.81 -9.72 4.03
C GLN A 177 8.48 -10.67 5.03
N THR A 178 8.44 -11.96 4.71
CA THR A 178 9.23 -13.03 5.32
C THR A 178 10.00 -13.78 4.23
N HIS A 179 10.95 -14.61 4.62
CA HIS A 179 11.78 -15.40 3.70
C HIS A 179 11.77 -16.87 4.09
N ASP A 180 11.59 -17.73 3.10
CA ASP A 180 11.76 -19.18 3.21
C ASP A 180 12.85 -19.69 2.24
N GLU A 181 12.96 -21.01 2.09
CA GLU A 181 13.92 -21.64 1.16
C GLU A 181 13.60 -21.34 -0.32
N ASP A 182 12.35 -21.02 -0.64
CA ASP A 182 11.82 -20.80 -1.99
C ASP A 182 11.80 -19.32 -2.41
N GLY A 183 11.87 -18.38 -1.46
CA GLY A 183 12.03 -16.95 -1.74
C GLY A 183 11.43 -16.00 -0.70
N ALA A 184 11.07 -14.81 -1.17
CA ALA A 184 10.38 -13.80 -0.36
C ALA A 184 8.86 -14.03 -0.44
N LEU A 185 8.19 -13.95 0.71
CA LEU A 185 6.76 -14.13 0.87
C LEU A 185 6.17 -12.93 1.60
N TRP A 186 4.89 -12.64 1.36
CA TRP A 186 4.09 -11.72 2.14
C TRP A 186 3.16 -12.51 3.07
N ALA A 187 3.22 -12.21 4.36
CA ALA A 187 2.46 -12.89 5.39
C ALA A 187 1.98 -11.89 6.46
N PRO A 188 0.96 -12.25 7.27
CA PRO A 188 0.58 -11.47 8.44
C PRO A 188 1.74 -11.29 9.41
N THR A 189 1.80 -10.14 10.08
CA THR A 189 2.79 -9.88 11.14
C THR A 189 2.15 -9.99 12.52
N HIS A 190 2.98 -9.97 13.56
CA HIS A 190 2.50 -9.83 14.94
C HIS A 190 1.85 -8.47 15.25
N ALA A 191 1.92 -7.49 14.34
CA ALA A 191 1.22 -6.21 14.51
C ALA A 191 -0.28 -6.32 14.23
N TYR A 192 -0.73 -7.44 13.65
CA TYR A 192 -2.14 -7.82 13.69
C TYR A 192 -2.49 -8.23 15.13
N ASP A 193 -2.70 -7.24 15.98
CA ASP A 193 -3.23 -7.43 17.33
C ASP A 193 -4.76 -7.34 17.33
N ASP A 194 -5.38 -7.84 18.39
CA ASP A 194 -6.83 -7.94 18.57
C ASP A 194 -7.44 -6.58 18.99
N GLU A 195 -7.28 -5.61 18.10
CA GLU A 195 -7.66 -4.21 18.28
C GLU A 195 -9.11 -3.93 17.85
N ASP A 196 -9.74 -2.98 18.55
CA ASP A 196 -11.03 -2.40 18.17
C ASP A 196 -11.10 -1.95 16.70
N VAL A 197 -12.24 -2.26 16.07
CA VAL A 197 -12.50 -2.00 14.65
C VAL A 197 -12.37 -0.52 14.27
N THR A 198 -12.76 0.40 15.16
CA THR A 198 -12.73 1.83 14.86
C THR A 198 -11.33 2.42 14.93
N ALA A 199 -10.53 1.96 15.89
CA ALA A 199 -9.12 2.33 16.01
C ALA A 199 -8.32 1.83 14.80
N ARG A 200 -8.56 0.57 14.40
CA ARG A 200 -7.94 -0.01 13.20
C ARG A 200 -8.34 0.72 11.93
N TRP A 201 -9.64 0.99 11.76
CA TRP A 201 -10.14 1.78 10.63
C TRP A 201 -9.46 3.14 10.57
N ALA A 202 -9.34 3.85 11.69
CA ALA A 202 -8.76 5.18 11.72
C ALA A 202 -7.28 5.16 11.31
N ARG A 203 -6.51 4.13 11.69
CA ARG A 203 -5.14 3.95 11.20
C ARG A 203 -5.07 3.70 9.71
N LEU A 204 -5.94 2.83 9.16
CA LEU A 204 -5.98 2.54 7.73
C LEU A 204 -6.36 3.78 6.93
N ALA A 205 -7.38 4.53 7.36
CA ALA A 205 -7.81 5.77 6.73
C ALA A 205 -6.74 6.86 6.80
N HIS A 206 -6.06 6.98 7.95
CA HIS A 206 -4.93 7.89 8.11
C HIS A 206 -3.75 7.50 7.21
N ALA A 207 -3.39 6.22 7.15
CA ALA A 207 -2.35 5.70 6.26
C ALA A 207 -2.70 5.96 4.79
N TRP A 208 -3.95 5.75 4.39
CA TRP A 208 -4.42 6.06 3.05
C TRP A 208 -4.25 7.55 2.70
N LEU A 209 -4.70 8.45 3.58
CA LEU A 209 -4.66 9.90 3.35
C LEU A 209 -3.22 10.42 3.17
N HIS A 210 -2.27 9.84 3.91
CA HIS A 210 -0.87 10.28 3.95
C HIS A 210 0.07 9.44 3.09
N SER A 211 -0.42 8.41 2.40
CA SER A 211 0.42 7.56 1.56
C SER A 211 0.81 8.26 0.26
N ASP A 212 2.09 8.23 -0.08
CA ASP A 212 2.59 8.63 -1.39
C ASP A 212 2.33 7.57 -2.47
N ARG A 213 1.72 6.44 -2.14
CA ARG A 213 1.44 5.38 -3.11
C ARG A 213 0.16 5.67 -3.89
N ALA A 214 0.24 5.59 -5.22
CA ALA A 214 -0.89 5.77 -6.12
C ALA A 214 -1.55 4.43 -6.45
N PHE A 215 -2.41 3.94 -5.56
CA PHE A 215 -3.03 2.61 -5.62
C PHE A 215 -3.77 2.34 -6.94
N ALA A 216 -4.47 3.35 -7.47
CA ALA A 216 -5.17 3.25 -8.75
C ALA A 216 -4.28 3.00 -9.99
N LEU A 217 -2.95 3.11 -9.87
CA LEU A 217 -2.03 2.76 -10.94
C LEU A 217 -1.69 1.26 -10.99
N VAL A 218 -2.10 0.47 -10.00
CA VAL A 218 -1.93 -0.99 -10.05
C VAL A 218 -2.61 -1.55 -11.29
N GLY A 219 -1.94 -2.49 -11.97
CA GLY A 219 -2.43 -3.10 -13.20
C GLY A 219 -2.26 -2.23 -14.47
N THR A 220 -1.86 -0.97 -14.33
CA THR A 220 -1.47 -0.13 -15.47
C THR A 220 -0.04 -0.44 -15.91
N ARG A 221 0.32 -0.01 -17.13
CA ARG A 221 1.69 -0.15 -17.65
C ARG A 221 2.51 1.09 -17.32
N ALA A 222 3.76 0.86 -16.94
CA ALA A 222 4.79 1.89 -16.85
C ALA A 222 5.33 2.25 -18.24
N ASP A 223 6.18 3.27 -18.31
CA ASP A 223 6.72 3.80 -19.58
C ASP A 223 7.61 2.77 -20.30
N ASP A 224 8.21 1.85 -19.54
CA ASP A 224 8.98 0.70 -20.04
C ASP A 224 8.09 -0.49 -20.47
N GLY A 225 6.77 -0.35 -20.36
CA GLY A 225 5.78 -1.37 -20.67
C GLY A 225 5.53 -2.40 -19.56
N ALA A 226 6.25 -2.33 -18.44
CA ALA A 226 6.06 -3.24 -17.31
C ALA A 226 4.70 -3.02 -16.61
N LEU A 227 4.06 -4.08 -16.16
CA LEU A 227 2.83 -3.99 -15.36
C LEU A 227 3.17 -3.64 -13.92
N ARG A 228 2.52 -2.61 -13.39
CA ARG A 228 2.68 -2.17 -12.00
C ARG A 228 1.95 -3.14 -11.07
N SER A 229 2.69 -3.78 -10.19
CA SER A 229 2.16 -4.77 -9.25
C SER A 229 1.86 -4.16 -7.88
N VAL A 230 0.95 -4.78 -7.14
CA VAL A 230 0.64 -4.40 -5.75
C VAL A 230 1.90 -4.53 -4.88
N LEU A 231 2.12 -3.61 -3.93
CA LEU A 231 3.30 -3.52 -3.04
C LEU A 231 4.64 -3.28 -3.76
N GLU A 232 4.64 -3.04 -5.06
CA GLU A 232 5.86 -2.70 -5.80
C GLU A 232 6.35 -1.28 -5.44
N PRO A 233 7.66 -1.02 -5.33
CA PRO A 233 8.19 0.32 -5.08
C PRO A 233 7.78 1.37 -6.13
N GLY A 234 7.57 0.95 -7.39
CA GLY A 234 7.25 1.82 -8.52
C GLY A 234 5.90 2.55 -8.45
N LEU A 235 5.08 2.33 -7.41
CA LEU A 235 3.78 2.99 -7.22
C LEU A 235 3.87 4.34 -6.47
N GLU A 236 5.03 4.71 -5.95
CA GLU A 236 5.23 5.98 -5.23
C GLU A 236 5.11 7.19 -6.18
N ARG A 237 4.29 8.17 -5.77
CA ARG A 237 4.01 9.41 -6.46
C ARG A 237 3.88 10.51 -5.41
N GLY A 238 4.83 11.45 -5.39
CA GLY A 238 4.79 12.59 -4.45
C GLY A 238 3.58 13.52 -4.59
N TRP A 239 2.68 13.30 -5.55
CA TRP A 239 1.40 14.00 -5.65
C TRP A 239 0.22 13.26 -5.02
N ALA A 240 0.35 11.97 -4.68
CA ALA A 240 -0.79 11.12 -4.31
C ALA A 240 -1.44 11.56 -2.98
N ALA A 241 -0.66 11.67 -1.90
CA ALA A 241 -1.16 12.15 -0.60
C ALA A 241 -1.78 13.55 -0.71
N ARG A 242 -1.09 14.46 -1.39
CA ARG A 242 -1.58 15.83 -1.64
C ARG A 242 -2.90 15.83 -2.42
N LEU A 243 -3.05 14.99 -3.43
CA LEU A 243 -4.30 14.90 -4.20
C LEU A 243 -5.45 14.41 -3.32
N ARG A 244 -5.24 13.37 -2.51
CA ARG A 244 -6.27 12.85 -1.57
C ARG A 244 -6.79 13.95 -0.66
N ARG A 245 -5.87 14.65 0.01
CA ARG A 245 -6.23 15.77 0.89
C ARG A 245 -6.97 16.88 0.15
N ARG A 246 -6.50 17.27 -1.05
CA ARG A 246 -7.16 18.30 -1.87
C ARG A 246 -8.57 17.92 -2.30
N VAL A 247 -8.80 16.67 -2.71
CA VAL A 247 -10.13 16.18 -3.10
C VAL A 247 -11.08 16.22 -1.90
N LEU A 248 -10.65 15.74 -0.73
CA LEU A 248 -11.47 15.77 0.47
C LEU A 248 -11.77 17.20 0.95
N LEU A 249 -10.77 18.09 0.91
CA LEU A 249 -10.99 19.52 1.22
C LEU A 249 -11.94 20.18 0.22
N ALA A 250 -11.88 19.85 -1.06
CA ALA A 250 -12.82 20.38 -2.05
C ALA A 250 -14.27 20.00 -1.73
N LEU A 251 -14.53 18.81 -1.18
CA LEU A 251 -15.89 18.41 -0.76
C LEU A 251 -16.45 19.33 0.35
N THR A 252 -15.60 19.97 1.15
CA THR A 252 -16.03 20.93 2.19
C THR A 252 -16.53 22.27 1.63
N ALA A 253 -16.36 22.52 0.32
CA ALA A 253 -16.89 23.72 -0.34
C ALA A 253 -18.42 23.66 -0.55
N TRP A 254 -19.02 22.48 -0.45
CA TRP A 254 -20.47 22.31 -0.46
C TRP A 254 -21.05 22.35 0.97
N PRO A 255 -22.34 22.70 1.15
CA PRO A 255 -23.00 22.58 2.44
C PRO A 255 -22.89 21.16 3.02
N ASP A 256 -23.01 21.02 4.35
CA ASP A 256 -22.96 19.70 4.99
C ASP A 256 -23.96 18.73 4.35
N GLY A 257 -23.50 17.50 4.11
CA GLY A 257 -24.23 16.48 3.35
C GLY A 257 -24.28 16.68 1.83
N GLY A 258 -23.61 17.70 1.28
CA GLY A 258 -23.50 17.90 -0.16
C GLY A 258 -22.76 16.76 -0.85
N ALA A 259 -23.39 16.18 -1.88
CA ALA A 259 -22.87 15.09 -2.70
C ALA A 259 -22.64 15.57 -4.15
N PRO A 260 -21.56 16.33 -4.41
CA PRO A 260 -21.26 16.85 -5.74
C PRO A 260 -20.88 15.73 -6.72
N THR A 261 -21.15 15.94 -8.00
CA THR A 261 -20.70 15.02 -9.05
C THR A 261 -19.18 15.10 -9.25
N LEU A 262 -18.58 14.06 -9.83
CA LEU A 262 -17.16 14.07 -10.22
C LEU A 262 -16.80 15.31 -11.04
N GLU A 263 -17.63 15.68 -12.01
CA GLU A 263 -17.43 16.86 -12.85
C GLU A 263 -17.40 18.16 -12.03
N ALA A 264 -18.28 18.29 -11.04
CA ALA A 264 -18.32 19.45 -10.16
C ALA A 264 -17.04 19.55 -9.30
N VAL A 265 -16.58 18.42 -8.74
CA VAL A 265 -15.34 18.35 -7.94
C VAL A 265 -14.11 18.67 -8.81
N THR A 266 -13.99 18.07 -9.99
CA THR A 266 -12.89 18.36 -10.92
C THR A 266 -12.86 19.83 -11.32
N ARG A 267 -14.02 20.42 -11.65
CA ARG A 267 -14.11 21.84 -12.01
C ARG A 267 -13.68 22.74 -10.86
N HIS A 268 -14.07 22.41 -9.63
CA HIS A 268 -13.65 23.10 -8.43
C HIS A 268 -12.13 22.99 -8.22
N LEU A 269 -11.55 21.79 -8.32
CA LEU A 269 -10.11 21.56 -8.18
C LEU A 269 -9.28 22.23 -9.27
N ALA A 270 -9.80 22.31 -10.50
CA ALA A 270 -9.16 23.01 -11.60
C ALA A 270 -9.14 24.53 -11.38
N TRP A 271 -10.18 25.08 -10.75
CA TRP A 271 -10.21 26.47 -10.33
C TRP A 271 -9.20 26.77 -9.20
N GLU A 272 -9.10 25.88 -8.20
CA GLU A 272 -8.13 26.00 -7.09
C GLU A 272 -6.67 25.89 -7.55
N THR A 273 -6.38 25.06 -8.57
CA THR A 273 -5.01 24.91 -9.12
C THR A 273 -4.97 25.01 -10.64
N PRO A 274 -5.12 26.21 -11.21
CA PRO A 274 -5.26 26.40 -12.66
C PRO A 274 -3.98 26.03 -13.43
N ALA A 275 -2.80 26.09 -12.79
CA ALA A 275 -1.54 25.70 -13.41
C ALA A 275 -1.35 24.18 -13.54
N SER A 276 -2.02 23.39 -12.68
CA SER A 276 -1.88 21.94 -12.64
C SER A 276 -3.17 21.31 -12.12
N PRO A 277 -4.26 21.34 -12.92
CA PRO A 277 -5.51 20.69 -12.57
C PRO A 277 -5.28 19.17 -12.50
N PRO A 278 -5.77 18.49 -11.44
CA PRO A 278 -5.66 17.05 -11.39
C PRO A 278 -6.53 16.41 -12.48
N PRO A 279 -6.08 15.31 -13.12
CA PRO A 279 -6.87 14.65 -14.15
C PRO A 279 -8.08 13.92 -13.56
N ASP A 280 -9.18 13.88 -14.31
CA ASP A 280 -10.47 13.31 -13.88
C ASP A 280 -10.37 11.90 -13.33
N TRP A 281 -9.57 11.03 -13.98
CA TRP A 281 -9.38 9.65 -13.54
C TRP A 281 -8.76 9.56 -12.14
N ALA A 282 -7.86 10.49 -11.79
CA ALA A 282 -7.19 10.49 -10.50
C ALA A 282 -8.12 11.03 -9.41
N VAL A 283 -8.95 12.02 -9.73
CA VAL A 283 -10.02 12.51 -8.83
C VAL A 283 -11.04 11.39 -8.58
N ALA A 284 -11.49 10.70 -9.63
CA ALA A 284 -12.42 9.59 -9.55
C ALA A 284 -11.86 8.43 -8.71
N ALA A 285 -10.58 8.10 -8.89
CA ALA A 285 -9.88 7.10 -8.09
C ALA A 285 -9.90 7.46 -6.60
N VAL A 286 -9.53 8.68 -6.24
CA VAL A 286 -9.55 9.13 -4.83
C VAL A 286 -10.95 9.07 -4.23
N LEU A 287 -11.99 9.52 -4.96
CA LEU A 287 -13.37 9.45 -4.49
C LEU A 287 -13.84 7.98 -4.31
N THR A 288 -13.41 7.09 -5.20
CA THR A 288 -13.71 5.65 -5.09
C THR A 288 -13.01 5.03 -3.88
N GLU A 289 -11.71 5.31 -3.69
CA GLU A 289 -10.93 4.86 -2.53
C GLU A 289 -11.55 5.39 -1.22
N ALA A 290 -11.93 6.67 -1.17
CA ALA A 290 -12.57 7.28 -0.02
C ALA A 290 -13.93 6.64 0.32
N ALA A 291 -14.72 6.27 -0.70
CA ALA A 291 -15.99 5.57 -0.52
C ALA A 291 -15.80 4.14 0.00
N VAL A 292 -14.82 3.40 -0.53
CA VAL A 292 -14.47 2.06 -0.04
C VAL A 292 -14.06 2.10 1.43
N LEU A 293 -13.33 3.14 1.84
CA LEU A 293 -12.93 3.33 3.24
C LEU A 293 -14.05 3.92 4.11
N GLY A 294 -15.18 4.35 3.57
CA GLY A 294 -16.22 5.05 4.34
C GLY A 294 -15.84 6.47 4.79
N VAL A 295 -14.75 7.04 4.26
CA VAL A 295 -14.37 8.46 4.43
C VAL A 295 -15.39 9.37 3.73
N THR A 296 -15.98 8.88 2.64
CA THR A 296 -17.17 9.45 2.01
C THR A 296 -18.31 8.43 2.02
N ALA A 297 -19.55 8.90 2.11
CA ALA A 297 -20.76 8.11 2.14
C ALA A 297 -21.83 8.76 1.23
N ALA A 298 -22.45 7.98 0.34
CA ALA A 298 -23.37 8.44 -0.69
C ALA A 298 -22.89 9.69 -1.48
N GLY A 299 -21.58 9.78 -1.74
CA GLY A 299 -20.96 10.89 -2.47
C GLY A 299 -20.70 12.16 -1.64
N ALA A 300 -21.03 12.17 -0.35
CA ALA A 300 -20.75 13.27 0.58
C ALA A 300 -19.66 12.87 1.59
N LEU A 301 -19.03 13.85 2.24
CA LEU A 301 -18.06 13.59 3.32
C LEU A 301 -18.79 13.00 4.55
N SER A 302 -18.24 11.93 5.14
CA SER A 302 -18.78 11.33 6.37
C SER A 302 -18.33 12.10 7.62
N GLY A 303 -18.95 11.85 8.77
CA GLY A 303 -18.52 12.43 10.05
C GLY A 303 -17.08 12.01 10.38
N ALA A 304 -16.77 10.73 10.22
CA ALA A 304 -15.44 10.19 10.40
C ALA A 304 -14.42 10.73 9.37
N GLY A 305 -14.82 10.91 8.11
CA GLY A 305 -13.98 11.54 7.08
C GLY A 305 -13.70 13.03 7.33
N THR A 306 -14.66 13.74 7.94
CA THR A 306 -14.47 15.12 8.39
C THR A 306 -13.48 15.18 9.54
N ALA A 307 -13.61 14.28 10.52
CA ALA A 307 -12.66 14.16 11.63
C ALA A 307 -11.23 13.82 11.15
N LEU A 308 -11.10 13.02 10.08
CA LEU A 308 -9.82 12.63 9.48
C LEU A 308 -9.05 13.81 8.87
N LEU A 309 -9.76 14.84 8.37
CA LEU A 309 -9.14 16.08 7.90
C LEU A 309 -8.58 16.95 9.04
N GLY A 310 -8.97 16.64 10.28
CA GLY A 310 -8.70 17.45 11.47
C GLY A 310 -9.47 18.78 11.45
N SER A 311 -9.37 19.54 12.54
CA SER A 311 -9.96 20.89 12.69
C SER A 311 -9.35 21.95 11.74
N GLY A 312 -8.49 21.53 10.81
CA GLY A 312 -7.74 22.37 9.89
C GLY A 312 -8.55 22.75 8.66
N GLY A 313 -9.53 23.64 8.83
CA GLY A 313 -10.05 24.41 7.71
C GLY A 313 -8.95 25.28 7.07
N PRO A 314 -9.15 25.78 5.83
CA PRO A 314 -8.13 26.45 5.00
C PRO A 314 -7.50 27.74 5.59
N GLY A 315 -7.88 28.15 6.80
CA GLY A 315 -7.39 29.37 7.46
C GLY A 315 -6.20 29.20 8.41
N ARG A 316 -5.82 27.98 8.82
CA ARG A 316 -4.85 27.78 9.93
C ARG A 316 -3.48 27.19 9.54
N GLU A 317 -3.30 26.76 8.28
CA GLU A 317 -2.00 26.30 7.75
C GLU A 317 -0.91 27.41 7.80
N ARG A 318 -1.29 28.68 7.97
CA ARG A 318 -0.34 29.79 8.18
C ARG A 318 0.13 29.95 9.63
N ALA A 319 -0.48 29.28 10.60
CA ALA A 319 -0.17 29.42 12.02
C ALA A 319 0.62 28.24 12.62
N GLU A 320 0.68 27.10 11.93
CA GLU A 320 1.44 25.91 12.36
C GLU A 320 2.92 25.93 11.90
N ALA A 321 3.37 27.07 11.35
CA ALA A 321 4.77 27.30 11.00
C ALA A 321 5.71 27.47 12.23
N ASP A 322 5.16 27.53 13.45
CA ASP A 322 5.94 27.49 14.70
C ASP A 322 5.91 26.07 15.28
N GLY A 323 6.98 25.33 15.00
CA GLY A 323 7.12 23.92 15.35
C GLY A 323 7.06 23.66 16.87
N SER A 324 6.02 22.94 17.29
CA SER A 324 6.07 21.96 18.37
C SER A 324 4.80 21.09 18.32
N ASP A 325 4.98 19.76 18.38
CA ASP A 325 3.96 18.69 18.48
C ASP A 325 3.36 18.05 17.20
N GLU A 326 4.18 17.72 16.18
CA GLU A 326 3.74 16.85 15.07
C GLU A 326 3.42 15.40 15.51
N ALA A 327 4.08 14.87 16.54
CA ALA A 327 3.82 13.51 17.03
C ALA A 327 2.53 13.39 17.86
N GLY A 328 2.09 14.48 18.50
CA GLY A 328 0.82 14.54 19.24
C GLY A 328 -0.39 14.78 18.34
N GLY A 329 -0.22 15.50 17.23
CA GLY A 329 -1.29 15.84 16.29
C GLY A 329 -1.87 14.63 15.55
N SER A 330 -1.00 13.77 14.99
CA SER A 330 -1.46 12.58 14.24
C SER A 330 -2.22 11.58 15.13
N GLY A 331 -1.72 11.32 16.34
CA GLY A 331 -2.42 10.46 17.30
C GLY A 331 -3.79 11.00 17.72
N THR A 332 -3.92 12.33 17.83
CA THR A 332 -5.19 13.00 18.15
C THR A 332 -6.20 12.90 17.01
N VAL A 333 -5.77 13.07 15.75
CA VAL A 333 -6.64 12.93 14.56
C VAL A 333 -7.13 11.50 14.40
N VAL A 334 -6.25 10.50 14.58
CA VAL A 334 -6.63 9.08 14.53
C VAL A 334 -7.68 8.77 15.60
N ALA A 335 -7.45 9.20 16.85
CA ALA A 335 -8.41 8.99 17.94
C ALA A 335 -9.76 9.68 17.69
N ALA A 336 -9.75 10.93 17.21
CA ALA A 336 -10.98 11.66 16.89
C ALA A 336 -11.77 11.00 15.74
N SER A 337 -11.07 10.51 14.72
CA SER A 337 -11.68 9.80 13.60
C SER A 337 -12.30 8.47 14.04
N ALA A 338 -11.59 7.72 14.89
CA ALA A 338 -12.10 6.49 15.50
C ALA A 338 -13.37 6.76 16.33
N ALA A 339 -13.35 7.81 17.17
CA ALA A 339 -14.51 8.19 17.99
C ALA A 339 -15.72 8.63 17.14
N ALA A 340 -15.49 9.36 16.04
CA ALA A 340 -16.54 9.75 15.11
C ALA A 340 -17.17 8.52 14.43
N LEU A 341 -16.36 7.56 13.96
CA LEU A 341 -16.88 6.30 13.43
C LEU A 341 -17.62 5.49 14.49
N ALA A 342 -17.10 5.43 15.72
CA ALA A 342 -17.74 4.70 16.82
C ALA A 342 -19.13 5.23 17.15
N ALA A 343 -19.34 6.55 17.04
CA ALA A 343 -20.65 7.19 17.21
C ALA A 343 -21.65 6.83 16.10
N ASP A 344 -21.16 6.52 14.90
CA ASP A 344 -21.96 6.16 13.73
C ASP A 344 -22.25 4.64 13.64
N LEU A 345 -21.52 3.80 14.40
CA LEU A 345 -21.74 2.36 14.41
C LEU A 345 -23.08 2.00 15.08
N PRO A 346 -23.86 1.06 14.51
CA PRO A 346 -25.01 0.50 15.19
C PRO A 346 -24.60 -0.13 16.54
N PRO A 347 -25.49 -0.09 17.56
CA PRO A 347 -25.22 -0.71 18.84
C PRO A 347 -24.93 -2.21 18.64
N ALA A 348 -23.93 -2.70 19.39
CA ALA A 348 -23.63 -4.12 19.39
C ALA A 348 -24.78 -4.90 20.03
N VAL A 349 -25.09 -6.05 19.43
CA VAL A 349 -26.04 -7.02 19.95
C VAL A 349 -25.27 -8.01 20.79
N GLU A 350 -25.62 -8.09 22.08
CA GLU A 350 -24.99 -8.96 23.07
C GLU A 350 -25.64 -10.35 23.17
N GLU A 351 -26.70 -10.60 22.39
CA GLU A 351 -27.46 -11.85 22.42
C GLU A 351 -27.50 -12.56 21.05
N ILE A 352 -27.37 -13.89 21.06
CA ILE A 352 -27.54 -14.76 19.90
C ILE A 352 -28.82 -15.60 20.00
N LEU A 353 -29.38 -15.97 18.85
CA LEU A 353 -30.48 -16.90 18.73
C LEU A 353 -29.96 -18.24 18.23
N LEU A 354 -30.02 -19.29 19.06
CA LEU A 354 -29.59 -20.64 18.70
C LEU A 354 -30.78 -21.51 18.26
N GLN A 355 -30.66 -22.13 17.10
CA GLN A 355 -31.68 -22.99 16.51
C GLN A 355 -31.30 -24.48 16.61
N ALA A 356 -32.30 -25.35 16.59
CA ALA A 356 -32.13 -26.79 16.75
C ALA A 356 -31.36 -27.47 15.61
N ASP A 357 -31.24 -26.81 14.45
CA ASP A 357 -30.52 -27.27 13.26
C ASP A 357 -29.05 -26.82 13.22
N LEU A 358 -28.51 -26.37 14.37
CA LEU A 358 -27.15 -25.87 14.56
C LEU A 358 -26.89 -24.51 13.89
N THR A 359 -27.93 -23.69 13.73
CA THR A 359 -27.81 -22.32 13.23
C THR A 359 -27.78 -21.33 14.39
N ALA A 360 -26.88 -20.35 14.32
CA ALA A 360 -26.84 -19.15 15.15
C ALA A 360 -27.26 -17.94 14.33
N ILE A 361 -28.14 -17.10 14.88
CA ILE A 361 -28.59 -15.85 14.27
C ILE A 361 -28.32 -14.70 15.23
N VAL A 362 -27.62 -13.67 14.75
CA VAL A 362 -27.40 -12.41 15.45
C VAL A 362 -28.18 -11.30 14.73
N PRO A 363 -29.22 -10.71 15.34
CA PRO A 363 -30.08 -9.72 14.70
C PRO A 363 -29.46 -8.30 14.67
N GLY A 364 -28.22 -8.20 14.21
CA GLY A 364 -27.49 -6.93 14.10
C GLY A 364 -25.98 -7.13 14.12
N ARG A 365 -25.24 -6.07 14.46
CA ARG A 365 -23.78 -6.14 14.66
C ARG A 365 -23.50 -6.96 15.92
N PRO A 366 -22.80 -8.10 15.85
CA PRO A 366 -22.45 -8.87 17.04
C PRO A 366 -21.54 -8.06 17.97
N SER A 367 -21.64 -8.31 19.27
CA SER A 367 -20.58 -7.91 20.18
C SER A 367 -19.31 -8.71 19.93
N ARG A 368 -18.17 -8.21 20.40
CA ARG A 368 -16.86 -8.84 20.21
C ARG A 368 -16.84 -10.29 20.70
N VAL A 369 -17.45 -10.55 21.86
CA VAL A 369 -17.55 -11.90 22.44
C VAL A 369 -18.28 -12.86 21.48
N ILE A 370 -19.40 -12.42 20.90
CA ILE A 370 -20.17 -13.23 19.95
C ILE A 370 -19.39 -13.43 18.65
N GLU A 371 -18.75 -12.37 18.14
CA GLU A 371 -18.00 -12.42 16.89
C GLU A 371 -16.82 -13.40 16.99
N GLU A 372 -16.03 -13.33 18.05
CA GLU A 372 -14.91 -14.25 18.31
C GLU A 372 -15.38 -15.70 18.49
N LEU A 373 -16.47 -15.90 19.25
CA LEU A 373 -17.04 -17.22 19.45
C LEU A 373 -17.46 -17.85 18.11
N LEU A 374 -18.25 -17.13 17.31
CA LEU A 374 -18.77 -17.64 16.05
C LEU A 374 -17.66 -17.83 15.02
N ALA A 375 -16.68 -16.92 14.92
CA ALA A 375 -15.55 -17.06 14.01
C ALA A 375 -14.74 -18.34 14.28
N ARG A 376 -14.57 -18.71 15.56
CA ARG A 376 -13.78 -19.89 15.95
C ARG A 376 -14.56 -21.20 15.92
N THR A 377 -15.88 -21.16 16.11
CA THR A 377 -16.71 -22.37 16.34
C THR A 377 -17.71 -22.68 15.23
N SER A 378 -17.88 -21.79 14.24
CA SER A 378 -18.91 -21.93 13.21
C SER A 378 -18.42 -21.50 11.83
N GLU A 379 -19.26 -21.73 10.82
CA GLU A 379 -19.08 -21.22 9.46
C GLU A 379 -20.11 -20.12 9.21
N ILE A 380 -19.67 -18.92 8.80
CA ILE A 380 -20.57 -17.78 8.62
C ILE A 380 -21.22 -17.86 7.23
N GLU A 381 -22.53 -18.07 7.19
CA GLU A 381 -23.32 -18.21 5.95
C GLU A 381 -23.75 -16.84 5.39
N SER A 382 -24.09 -15.89 6.27
CA SER A 382 -24.52 -14.54 5.86
C SER A 382 -24.12 -13.48 6.88
N ARG A 383 -23.79 -12.28 6.40
CA ARG A 383 -23.46 -11.10 7.20
C ARG A 383 -24.27 -9.86 6.77
N GLY A 384 -25.49 -10.06 6.28
CA GLY A 384 -26.38 -8.99 5.80
C GLY A 384 -26.89 -8.10 6.94
N SER A 385 -28.21 -7.87 7.01
CA SER A 385 -28.82 -7.11 8.12
C SER A 385 -28.70 -7.81 9.49
N GLY A 386 -28.28 -9.07 9.50
CA GLY A 386 -27.95 -9.86 10.68
C GLY A 386 -26.95 -10.95 10.28
N LEU A 387 -26.17 -11.42 11.25
CA LEU A 387 -25.18 -12.47 11.04
C LEU A 387 -25.82 -13.83 11.25
N THR A 388 -25.73 -14.70 10.25
CA THR A 388 -26.14 -16.09 10.33
C THR A 388 -24.92 -16.97 10.20
N ALA A 389 -24.72 -17.85 11.18
CA ALA A 389 -23.62 -18.79 11.20
C ALA A 389 -24.11 -20.20 11.52
N ARG A 390 -23.39 -21.21 11.05
CA ARG A 390 -23.74 -22.60 11.20
C ARG A 390 -22.63 -23.37 11.89
N PHE A 391 -22.94 -24.05 12.98
CA PHE A 391 -22.01 -24.98 13.60
C PHE A 391 -21.97 -26.26 12.79
N THR A 392 -20.77 -26.65 12.38
CA THR A 392 -20.50 -27.87 11.62
C THR A 392 -19.54 -28.75 12.40
N THR A 393 -19.54 -30.05 12.11
CA THR A 393 -18.55 -30.96 12.73
C THR A 393 -17.11 -30.50 12.46
N ALA A 394 -16.85 -29.93 11.28
CA ALA A 394 -15.53 -29.45 10.89
C ALA A 394 -15.13 -28.16 11.63
N SER A 395 -16.02 -27.17 11.74
CA SER A 395 -15.76 -25.93 12.50
C SER A 395 -15.53 -26.22 13.99
N LEU A 396 -16.37 -27.05 14.60
CA LEU A 396 -16.20 -27.45 16.00
C LEU A 396 -14.93 -28.29 16.24
N SER A 397 -14.54 -29.12 15.27
CA SER A 397 -13.26 -29.86 15.34
C SER A 397 -12.07 -28.90 15.32
N ARG A 398 -12.04 -27.96 14.37
CA ARG A 398 -11.00 -26.92 14.29
C ARG A 398 -10.93 -26.07 15.56
N ALA A 399 -12.09 -25.74 16.13
CA ALA A 399 -12.18 -25.02 17.39
C ALA A 399 -11.42 -25.74 18.50
N VAL A 400 -11.71 -27.03 18.71
CA VAL A 400 -11.03 -27.85 19.73
C VAL A 400 -9.55 -28.06 19.41
N GLU A 401 -9.20 -28.28 18.14
CA GLU A 401 -7.80 -28.40 17.69
C GLU A 401 -6.99 -27.12 17.99
N SER A 402 -7.65 -25.95 17.97
CA SER A 402 -7.05 -24.66 18.38
C SER A 402 -6.90 -24.49 19.90
N GLY A 403 -7.33 -25.48 20.69
CA GLY A 403 -7.21 -25.50 22.15
C GLY A 403 -8.42 -25.02 22.93
N LEU A 404 -9.57 -24.77 22.30
CA LEU A 404 -10.82 -24.46 23.01
C LEU A 404 -11.36 -25.72 23.72
N ASP A 405 -11.81 -25.55 24.96
CA ASP A 405 -12.51 -26.60 25.69
C ASP A 405 -14.03 -26.55 25.45
N ALA A 406 -14.66 -27.73 25.38
CA ALA A 406 -16.08 -27.90 25.15
C ALA A 406 -16.93 -27.26 26.25
N ASP A 407 -16.53 -27.33 27.52
CA ASP A 407 -17.28 -26.72 28.61
C ASP A 407 -17.16 -25.19 28.56
N GLU A 408 -16.01 -24.64 28.13
CA GLU A 408 -15.84 -23.19 27.90
C GLU A 408 -16.72 -22.70 26.74
N ILE A 409 -16.75 -23.43 25.62
CA ILE A 409 -17.62 -23.12 24.47
C ILE A 409 -19.09 -23.10 24.92
N LEU A 410 -19.53 -24.14 25.63
CA LEU A 410 -20.92 -24.26 26.07
C LEU A 410 -21.29 -23.23 27.13
N ALA A 411 -20.38 -22.90 28.05
CA ALA A 411 -20.58 -21.83 29.02
C ALA A 411 -20.76 -20.48 28.32
N THR A 412 -19.89 -20.16 27.36
CA THR A 412 -19.98 -18.91 26.59
C THR A 412 -21.28 -18.85 25.80
N LEU A 413 -21.64 -19.93 25.07
CA LEU A 413 -22.91 -20.02 24.35
C LEU A 413 -24.12 -19.85 25.27
N THR A 414 -24.05 -20.36 26.50
CA THR A 414 -25.14 -20.22 27.48
C THR A 414 -25.29 -18.77 27.96
N ASP A 415 -24.18 -18.05 28.14
CA ASP A 415 -24.16 -16.66 28.59
C ASP A 415 -24.73 -15.70 27.55
N VAL A 416 -24.36 -15.90 26.27
CA VAL A 416 -24.78 -15.00 25.17
C VAL A 416 -26.06 -15.43 24.48
N SER A 417 -26.60 -16.62 24.75
CA SER A 417 -27.80 -17.11 24.03
C SER A 417 -29.09 -16.66 24.70
N ARG A 418 -30.00 -16.09 23.90
CA ARG A 418 -31.33 -15.70 24.35
C ARG A 418 -32.24 -16.91 24.63
N THR A 419 -31.90 -18.06 24.08
CA THR A 419 -32.60 -19.34 24.27
C THR A 419 -31.66 -20.38 24.90
N PRO A 420 -32.14 -21.41 25.60
CA PRO A 420 -31.28 -22.51 26.05
C PRO A 420 -30.50 -23.12 24.88
N VAL A 421 -29.26 -23.53 25.12
CA VAL A 421 -28.43 -24.17 24.11
C VAL A 421 -29.12 -25.47 23.64
N PRO A 422 -29.36 -25.66 22.33
CA PRO A 422 -30.00 -26.87 21.83
C PRO A 422 -29.17 -28.12 22.15
N GLN A 423 -29.83 -29.19 22.59
CA GLN A 423 -29.17 -30.45 22.94
C GLN A 423 -28.30 -31.02 21.80
N ALA A 424 -28.73 -30.82 20.54
CA ALA A 424 -27.96 -31.23 19.37
C ALA A 424 -26.59 -30.52 19.30
N LEU A 425 -26.54 -29.23 19.65
CA LEU A 425 -25.32 -28.44 19.69
C LEU A 425 -24.44 -28.86 20.87
N GLU A 426 -25.02 -29.05 22.07
CA GLU A 426 -24.29 -29.59 23.22
C GLU A 426 -23.59 -30.92 22.91
N TYR A 427 -24.33 -31.82 22.25
CA TYR A 427 -23.78 -33.10 21.84
C TYR A 427 -22.65 -32.92 20.82
N ALA A 428 -22.85 -32.07 19.80
CA ALA A 428 -21.86 -31.85 18.74
C ALA A 428 -20.53 -31.30 19.28
N VAL A 429 -20.58 -30.31 20.19
CA VAL A 429 -19.39 -29.72 20.83
C VAL A 429 -18.64 -30.76 21.65
N ARG A 430 -19.34 -31.52 22.51
CA ARG A 430 -18.71 -32.58 23.32
C ARG A 430 -18.16 -33.72 22.46
N ASP A 431 -18.82 -34.05 21.35
CA ASP A 431 -18.35 -35.09 20.45
C ASP A 431 -17.10 -34.68 19.68
N ALA A 432 -16.96 -33.39 19.32
CA ALA A 432 -15.73 -32.86 18.74
C ALA A 432 -14.54 -33.06 19.70
N GLN A 433 -14.69 -32.71 20.98
CA GLN A 433 -13.64 -32.92 21.99
C GLN A 433 -13.28 -34.39 22.21
N ARG A 434 -14.28 -35.27 22.30
CA ARG A 434 -14.03 -36.72 22.45
C ARG A 434 -13.23 -37.29 21.29
N ARG A 435 -13.52 -36.88 20.05
CA ARG A 435 -12.84 -37.41 18.85
C ARG A 435 -11.39 -36.92 18.72
N HIS A 436 -11.09 -35.70 19.19
CA HIS A 436 -9.77 -35.08 19.02
C HIS A 436 -8.86 -35.12 20.26
N GLY A 437 -9.37 -35.54 21.41
CA GLY A 437 -8.59 -35.66 22.65
C GLY A 437 -7.60 -36.84 22.73
N GLY A 438 -7.52 -37.69 21.70
CA GLY A 438 -6.75 -38.95 21.72
C GLY A 438 -5.26 -38.82 21.37
N LEU A 439 -4.87 -37.79 20.61
CA LEU A 439 -3.50 -37.57 20.15
C LEU A 439 -3.04 -36.17 20.56
N ARG A 440 -1.84 -36.06 21.14
CA ARG A 440 -1.26 -34.78 21.57
C ARG A 440 0.11 -34.61 20.94
N ALA A 441 0.27 -33.53 20.20
CA ALA A 441 1.57 -33.08 19.71
C ALA A 441 2.06 -31.93 20.60
N GLY A 442 3.37 -31.81 20.78
CA GLY A 442 3.99 -30.70 21.48
C GLY A 442 5.37 -30.41 20.89
N PRO A 443 5.91 -29.20 21.09
CA PRO A 443 7.23 -28.86 20.56
C PRO A 443 8.30 -29.78 21.16
N ALA A 444 9.12 -30.35 20.27
CA ALA A 444 10.27 -31.17 20.61
C ALA A 444 11.36 -30.89 19.56
N ALA A 445 12.17 -29.85 19.79
CA ALA A 445 13.26 -29.49 18.89
C ALA A 445 14.42 -30.50 18.95
N SER A 446 14.49 -31.29 20.02
CA SER A 446 15.34 -32.47 20.12
C SER A 446 14.78 -33.46 21.15
N TYR A 447 15.30 -34.69 21.11
CA TYR A 447 15.05 -35.70 22.13
C TYR A 447 16.37 -36.14 22.77
N LEU A 448 16.28 -36.65 24.00
CA LEU A 448 17.37 -37.27 24.73
C LEU A 448 16.94 -38.70 25.09
N ARG A 449 17.72 -39.67 24.62
CA ARG A 449 17.58 -41.09 24.94
C ARG A 449 18.69 -41.49 25.92
N SER A 450 18.33 -42.21 26.96
CA SER A 450 19.28 -42.78 27.92
C SER A 450 18.91 -44.23 28.21
N ASP A 451 19.91 -45.11 28.28
CA ASP A 451 19.72 -46.50 28.71
C ASP A 451 19.52 -46.60 30.23
N ASP A 452 19.85 -45.52 30.97
CA ASP A 452 19.58 -45.36 32.40
C ASP A 452 18.46 -44.32 32.64
N PRO A 453 17.26 -44.75 33.09
CA PRO A 453 16.16 -43.87 33.48
C PRO A 453 16.49 -42.92 34.65
N GLY A 454 17.43 -43.30 35.54
CA GLY A 454 17.86 -42.48 36.69
C GLY A 454 18.53 -41.18 36.25
N THR A 455 19.30 -41.23 35.17
CA THR A 455 19.95 -40.07 34.58
C THR A 455 18.93 -39.05 34.03
N LEU A 456 17.88 -39.51 33.32
CA LEU A 456 16.86 -38.60 32.78
C LEU A 456 15.97 -37.98 33.86
N THR A 457 15.62 -38.75 34.88
CA THR A 457 14.85 -38.23 36.02
C THR A 457 15.62 -37.13 36.77
N THR A 458 16.95 -37.23 36.84
CA THR A 458 17.80 -36.15 37.36
C THR A 458 17.81 -34.93 36.44
N LEU A 459 18.08 -35.13 35.15
CA LEU A 459 18.24 -34.03 34.18
C LEU A 459 16.96 -33.23 33.90
N VAL A 460 15.78 -33.80 34.10
CA VAL A 460 14.50 -33.07 33.94
C VAL A 460 14.32 -31.96 34.97
N HIS A 461 15.03 -32.02 36.09
CA HIS A 461 15.00 -30.95 37.11
C HIS A 461 15.91 -29.76 36.75
N GLU A 462 16.80 -29.92 35.76
CA GLU A 462 17.67 -28.85 35.26
C GLU A 462 16.89 -27.92 34.32
N ARG A 463 16.54 -26.73 34.82
CA ARG A 463 15.69 -25.77 34.09
C ARG A 463 16.30 -25.29 32.77
N ASP A 464 17.63 -25.21 32.72
CA ASP A 464 18.36 -24.74 31.53
C ASP A 464 18.27 -25.72 30.35
N LEU A 465 17.97 -27.00 30.61
CA LEU A 465 17.85 -28.04 29.58
C LEU A 465 16.44 -28.15 28.99
N ARG A 466 15.43 -27.55 29.65
CA ARG A 466 14.00 -27.55 29.25
C ARG A 466 13.48 -28.94 28.87
N LEU A 467 13.85 -29.96 29.66
CA LEU A 467 13.52 -31.36 29.39
C LEU A 467 12.13 -31.72 29.94
N ARG A 468 11.40 -32.52 29.19
CA ARG A 468 10.14 -33.16 29.60
C ARG A 468 10.17 -34.65 29.28
N LEU A 469 9.90 -35.50 30.25
CA LEU A 469 9.82 -36.95 30.05
C LEU A 469 8.59 -37.32 29.21
N LEU A 470 8.80 -38.11 28.16
CA LEU A 470 7.73 -38.78 27.40
C LEU A 470 7.65 -40.28 27.71
N ALA A 471 8.79 -40.89 28.05
CA ALA A 471 8.90 -42.27 28.51
C ALA A 471 10.07 -42.38 29.51
N PRO A 472 10.20 -43.47 30.29
CA PRO A 472 11.27 -43.62 31.28
C PRO A 472 12.69 -43.43 30.73
N THR A 473 12.92 -43.76 29.46
CA THR A 473 14.21 -43.66 28.76
C THR A 473 14.25 -42.57 27.69
N VAL A 474 13.20 -41.74 27.56
CA VAL A 474 13.09 -40.71 26.52
C VAL A 474 12.53 -39.40 27.09
N ALA A 475 13.31 -38.33 26.95
CA ALA A 475 12.86 -36.96 27.21
C ALA A 475 12.92 -36.13 25.93
N VAL A 476 12.10 -35.08 25.84
CA VAL A 476 12.13 -34.09 24.76
C VAL A 476 12.54 -32.73 25.32
N SER A 477 13.23 -31.93 24.50
CA SER A 477 13.62 -30.56 24.80
C SER A 477 13.10 -29.60 23.72
N GLU A 478 12.79 -28.37 24.14
CA GLU A 478 12.52 -27.25 23.22
C GLU A 478 13.79 -26.71 22.56
N LEU A 479 14.98 -27.10 23.05
CA LEU A 479 16.24 -26.66 22.48
C LEU A 479 16.64 -27.50 21.27
N PRO A 480 17.21 -26.90 20.20
CA PRO A 480 17.81 -27.66 19.11
C PRO A 480 18.89 -28.61 19.62
N ALA A 481 19.03 -29.78 19.01
CA ALA A 481 19.94 -30.84 19.47
C ALA A 481 21.39 -30.35 19.67
N ALA A 482 21.86 -29.44 18.78
CA ALA A 482 23.18 -28.81 18.88
C ALA A 482 23.37 -28.01 20.18
N ARG A 483 22.35 -27.23 20.55
CA ARG A 483 22.36 -26.38 21.74
C ARG A 483 22.23 -27.22 23.01
N LEU A 484 21.30 -28.19 23.02
CA LEU A 484 21.15 -29.14 24.12
C LEU A 484 22.47 -29.90 24.37
N ALA A 485 23.10 -30.39 23.30
CA ALA A 485 24.37 -31.09 23.39
C ALA A 485 25.53 -30.19 23.88
N SER A 486 25.50 -28.90 23.58
CA SER A 486 26.47 -27.94 24.09
C SER A 486 26.32 -27.70 25.60
N LEU A 487 25.08 -27.63 26.10
CA LEU A 487 24.80 -27.43 27.53
C LEU A 487 25.20 -28.66 28.35
N LEU A 488 24.82 -29.85 27.89
CA LEU A 488 25.18 -31.12 28.54
C LEU A 488 26.71 -31.32 28.61
N ARG A 489 27.43 -30.98 27.53
CA ARG A 489 28.92 -31.00 27.54
C ARG A 489 29.51 -30.00 28.54
N GLY A 490 28.88 -28.84 28.70
CA GLY A 490 29.25 -27.86 29.73
C GLY A 490 29.08 -28.39 31.16
N GLN A 491 28.19 -29.37 31.35
CA GLN A 491 27.96 -30.09 32.61
C GLN A 491 28.75 -31.40 32.71
N ALA A 492 29.79 -31.57 31.88
CA ALA A 492 30.63 -32.78 31.79
C ALA A 492 29.87 -34.08 31.46
N GLN A 493 28.69 -33.98 30.84
CA GLN A 493 27.95 -35.13 30.33
C GLN A 493 28.28 -35.38 28.85
N ALA A 494 28.65 -36.62 28.52
CA ALA A 494 28.87 -37.04 27.15
C ALA A 494 27.53 -37.30 26.46
N VAL A 495 27.28 -36.64 25.33
CA VAL A 495 26.06 -36.80 24.54
C VAL A 495 26.39 -36.84 23.06
N LEU A 496 25.82 -37.83 22.36
CA LEU A 496 25.91 -37.98 20.92
C LEU A 496 24.70 -37.31 20.29
N VAL A 497 24.90 -36.57 19.20
CA VAL A 497 23.80 -35.94 18.46
C VAL A 497 23.42 -36.84 17.30
N GLU A 498 22.18 -37.30 17.28
CA GLU A 498 21.62 -38.08 16.17
C GLU A 498 20.99 -37.13 15.14
N GLY A 499 21.20 -37.41 13.86
CA GLY A 499 20.47 -36.83 12.75
C GLY A 499 19.09 -37.48 12.60
N PRO A 500 18.27 -37.00 11.65
CA PRO A 500 16.89 -37.47 11.47
C PRO A 500 16.78 -38.98 11.18
N ASP A 501 17.83 -39.59 10.63
CA ASP A 501 17.88 -41.04 10.36
C ASP A 501 18.40 -41.87 11.55
N GLY A 502 18.61 -41.26 12.72
CA GLY A 502 19.18 -41.91 13.91
C GLY A 502 20.71 -42.11 13.85
N VAL A 503 21.36 -41.64 12.78
CA VAL A 503 22.82 -41.69 12.59
C VAL A 503 23.47 -40.51 13.32
N VAL A 504 24.62 -40.70 13.98
CA VAL A 504 25.29 -39.63 14.72
C VAL A 504 25.89 -38.56 13.76
N VAL A 505 25.57 -37.28 13.97
CA VAL A 505 25.97 -36.13 13.11
C VAL A 505 26.69 -35.04 13.93
N ARG A 506 27.62 -34.30 13.30
CA ARG A 506 28.22 -33.07 13.86
C ARG A 506 27.37 -31.86 13.48
N THR A 507 26.84 -31.14 14.46
CA THR A 507 25.92 -30.00 14.22
C THR A 507 26.64 -28.66 14.05
N GLU A 508 26.32 -27.96 12.96
CA GLU A 508 26.47 -26.49 12.77
C GLU A 508 25.09 -25.82 12.83
N THR A 509 24.99 -24.54 13.21
CA THR A 509 23.73 -23.90 13.70
C THR A 509 23.11 -22.94 12.67
N THR A 510 21.78 -22.90 12.50
CA THR A 510 21.01 -21.97 11.63
C THR A 510 20.01 -21.11 12.44
N THR A 511 19.68 -19.90 11.94
CA THR A 511 18.93 -18.80 12.62
C THR A 511 17.66 -18.34 11.85
N VAL A 512 16.74 -17.65 12.56
CA VAL A 512 15.36 -17.23 12.19
C VAL A 512 15.28 -15.81 11.57
N ALA A 513 14.25 -15.54 10.76
CA ALA A 513 14.01 -14.31 9.97
C ALA A 513 13.56 -13.06 10.77
N ALA A 514 13.69 -11.87 10.14
CA ALA A 514 13.54 -10.55 10.76
C ALA A 514 12.42 -9.68 10.15
N VAL A 515 11.88 -8.78 10.98
CA VAL A 515 10.84 -7.80 10.63
C VAL A 515 11.37 -6.80 9.59
N PRO A 516 10.61 -6.49 8.51
CA PRO A 516 11.00 -5.45 7.57
C PRO A 516 11.02 -4.08 8.25
N ARG A 517 12.09 -3.32 8.00
CA ARG A 517 12.19 -1.94 8.48
C ARG A 517 11.22 -1.08 7.69
N GLY A 518 10.26 -0.47 8.39
CA GLY A 518 9.33 0.48 7.78
C GLY A 518 10.08 1.56 7.02
N SER A 519 9.62 1.86 5.81
CA SER A 519 10.00 3.08 5.10
C SER A 519 9.62 4.24 6.01
N ARG A 520 10.59 5.08 6.38
CA ARG A 520 10.32 6.29 7.16
C ARG A 520 9.38 7.14 6.30
N THR A 521 8.14 7.31 6.75
CA THR A 521 7.27 8.37 6.27
C THR A 521 7.98 9.70 6.51
N THR A 522 8.63 10.22 5.49
CA THR A 522 9.15 11.58 5.51
C THR A 522 7.99 12.50 5.25
N THR A 523 7.26 12.86 6.30
CA THR A 523 6.45 14.08 6.32
C THR A 523 7.41 15.26 6.41
N ALA A 524 8.18 15.50 5.36
CA ALA A 524 8.71 16.83 5.16
C ALA A 524 7.62 17.57 4.36
N PRO A 525 7.00 18.64 4.89
CA PRO A 525 6.33 19.58 3.99
C PRO A 525 7.35 19.93 2.92
N THR A 526 6.92 20.05 1.66
CA THR A 526 7.72 20.72 0.65
C THR A 526 7.95 22.13 1.15
N ALA A 527 9.00 22.32 1.94
CA ALA A 527 9.57 23.61 2.20
C ALA A 527 9.75 24.22 0.82
N GLU A 528 9.17 25.40 0.60
CA GLU A 528 9.70 26.28 -0.45
C GLU A 528 11.22 26.18 -0.35
N LEU A 529 11.85 25.75 -1.44
CA LEU A 529 13.29 25.68 -1.52
C LEU A 529 13.79 27.10 -1.27
N ALA A 530 14.12 27.41 -0.01
CA ALA A 530 14.58 28.72 0.42
C ALA A 530 15.84 29.12 -0.37
N ASP A 531 16.53 28.11 -0.93
CA ASP A 531 17.60 28.28 -1.90
C ASP A 531 17.61 27.11 -2.92
N PRO A 532 17.07 27.31 -4.14
CA PRO A 532 17.12 26.31 -5.21
C PRO A 532 18.55 26.04 -5.71
N GLU A 533 19.49 26.97 -5.57
CA GLU A 533 20.89 26.75 -5.98
C GLU A 533 21.60 25.78 -5.03
N ALA A 534 21.36 25.89 -3.72
CA ALA A 534 21.89 24.96 -2.72
C ALA A 534 21.29 23.54 -2.87
N ALA A 535 20.04 23.42 -3.32
CA ALA A 535 19.43 22.12 -3.61
C ALA A 535 19.96 21.51 -4.90
N VAL A 536 20.17 22.30 -5.96
CA VAL A 536 20.83 21.85 -7.19
C VAL A 536 22.29 21.47 -6.92
N ALA A 537 22.99 22.18 -6.03
CA ALA A 537 24.34 21.82 -5.60
C ALA A 537 24.37 20.49 -4.86
N ARG A 538 23.41 20.25 -3.95
CA ARG A 538 23.26 18.95 -3.25
C ARG A 538 22.89 17.82 -4.21
N LEU A 539 22.04 18.08 -5.21
CA LEU A 539 21.70 17.09 -6.24
C LEU A 539 22.91 16.76 -7.11
N ARG A 540 23.68 17.78 -7.51
CA ARG A 540 24.94 17.61 -8.27
C ARG A 540 26.02 16.91 -7.45
N GLU A 541 26.10 17.14 -6.15
CA GLU A 541 26.99 16.39 -5.26
C GLU A 541 26.54 14.95 -5.08
N ALA A 542 25.23 14.70 -4.99
CA ALA A 542 24.67 13.35 -4.94
C ALA A 542 24.90 12.60 -6.27
N ASP A 543 24.67 13.24 -7.42
CA ASP A 543 24.98 12.70 -8.75
C ASP A 543 26.47 12.48 -8.94
N ALA A 544 27.32 13.40 -8.47
CA ALA A 544 28.77 13.25 -8.54
C ALA A 544 29.30 12.17 -7.56
N ARG A 545 28.57 11.88 -6.47
CA ARG A 545 28.87 10.80 -5.53
C ARG A 545 28.38 9.45 -6.09
N ALA A 546 27.21 9.41 -6.70
CA ALA A 546 26.67 8.27 -7.44
C ALA A 546 27.50 7.94 -8.70
N ALA A 547 28.10 8.94 -9.35
CA ALA A 547 29.03 8.74 -10.46
C ALA A 547 30.45 8.31 -10.01
N ARG A 548 30.78 8.47 -8.73
CA ARG A 548 32.04 7.99 -8.12
C ARG A 548 31.91 6.57 -7.57
N GLU A 549 30.72 6.14 -7.20
CA GLU A 549 30.39 4.73 -6.98
C GLU A 549 30.26 4.05 -8.34
N SER A 550 31.08 3.03 -8.58
CA SER A 550 31.16 2.37 -9.89
C SER A 550 29.81 1.78 -10.25
N ASP A 551 29.31 2.04 -11.47
CA ASP A 551 28.09 1.41 -12.03
C ASP A 551 28.12 -0.11 -11.75
N PRO A 552 27.11 -0.68 -11.07
CA PRO A 552 27.03 -2.10 -10.77
C PRO A 552 27.22 -3.00 -12.00
N ALA A 553 26.79 -2.55 -13.18
CA ALA A 553 27.00 -3.28 -14.42
C ALA A 553 28.49 -3.34 -14.83
N SER A 554 29.23 -2.25 -14.60
CA SER A 554 30.67 -2.13 -14.86
C SER A 554 31.51 -2.98 -13.90
N ALA A 555 31.16 -3.00 -12.61
CA ALA A 555 31.82 -3.86 -11.62
C ALA A 555 31.67 -5.37 -11.95
N VAL A 556 30.48 -5.78 -12.40
CA VAL A 556 30.23 -7.17 -12.84
C VAL A 556 30.99 -7.51 -14.12
N ALA A 557 31.07 -6.57 -15.07
CA ALA A 557 31.86 -6.75 -16.29
C ALA A 557 33.35 -6.94 -15.99
N ALA A 558 33.93 -6.10 -15.11
CA ALA A 558 35.31 -6.20 -14.67
C ALA A 558 35.62 -7.53 -13.96
N LEU A 559 34.71 -8.03 -13.11
CA LEU A 559 34.89 -9.34 -12.46
C LEU A 559 34.83 -10.50 -13.46
N ARG A 560 33.92 -10.45 -14.43
CA ARG A 560 33.83 -11.48 -15.48
C ARG A 560 35.08 -11.48 -16.37
N GLU A 561 35.64 -10.31 -16.66
CA GLU A 561 36.89 -10.18 -17.38
C GLU A 561 38.07 -10.75 -16.59
N ALA A 562 38.16 -10.43 -15.29
CA ALA A 562 39.19 -10.98 -14.41
C ALA A 562 39.10 -12.51 -14.26
N VAL A 563 37.89 -13.09 -14.21
CA VAL A 563 37.69 -14.55 -14.27
C VAL A 563 38.25 -15.14 -15.56
N ARG A 564 37.97 -14.52 -16.72
CA ARG A 564 38.46 -15.01 -18.02
C ARG A 564 39.98 -14.89 -18.15
N ALA A 565 40.55 -13.79 -17.66
CA ALA A 565 41.99 -13.53 -17.72
C ALA A 565 42.78 -14.21 -16.59
N GLN A 566 42.10 -14.81 -15.61
CA GLN A 566 42.69 -15.37 -14.39
C GLN A 566 43.58 -14.36 -13.62
N THR A 567 43.18 -13.09 -13.62
CA THR A 567 43.92 -12.00 -12.97
C THR A 567 43.34 -11.67 -11.60
N THR A 568 44.17 -11.08 -10.74
CA THR A 568 43.73 -10.57 -9.43
C THR A 568 43.17 -9.16 -9.57
N VAL A 569 42.20 -8.82 -8.71
CA VAL A 569 41.56 -7.50 -8.68
C VAL A 569 41.38 -7.03 -7.24
N TRP A 570 41.41 -5.72 -7.02
CA TRP A 570 40.96 -5.10 -5.77
C TRP A 570 39.45 -4.95 -5.81
N VAL A 571 38.78 -5.54 -4.81
CA VAL A 571 37.33 -5.49 -4.65
C VAL A 571 37.00 -4.76 -3.36
N THR A 572 36.17 -3.74 -3.46
CA THR A 572 35.63 -3.02 -2.31
C THR A 572 34.31 -3.67 -1.92
N VAL A 573 34.22 -4.22 -0.71
CA VAL A 573 33.07 -4.96 -0.20
C VAL A 573 32.43 -4.19 0.96
N VAL A 574 31.11 -4.03 0.90
CA VAL A 574 30.33 -3.39 1.96
C VAL A 574 29.80 -4.47 2.92
N GLY A 575 30.22 -4.36 4.19
CA GLY A 575 29.83 -5.19 5.32
C GLY A 575 28.34 -5.06 5.69
N PRO A 576 27.76 -5.99 6.48
CA PRO A 576 26.36 -5.90 6.92
C PRO A 576 26.08 -4.69 7.82
N SER A 577 27.13 -4.13 8.43
CA SER A 577 27.10 -2.90 9.24
C SER A 577 27.36 -1.62 8.43
N GLY A 578 27.50 -1.72 7.10
CA GLY A 578 27.90 -0.59 6.23
C GLY A 578 29.41 -0.29 6.23
N ALA A 579 30.21 -1.01 7.01
CA ALA A 579 31.67 -0.88 6.99
C ALA A 579 32.24 -1.30 5.63
N VAL A 580 33.07 -0.46 5.03
CA VAL A 580 33.69 -0.71 3.72
C VAL A 580 35.06 -1.37 3.92
N ASP A 581 35.26 -2.53 3.30
CA ASP A 581 36.50 -3.33 3.38
C ASP A 581 37.05 -3.58 1.98
N ARG A 582 38.35 -3.33 1.75
CA ARG A 582 38.98 -3.47 0.43
C ARG A 582 39.90 -4.68 0.44
N ARG A 583 39.64 -5.63 -0.46
CA ARG A 583 40.35 -6.93 -0.50
C ARG A 583 40.94 -7.22 -1.86
N ARG A 584 42.09 -7.90 -1.89
CA ARG A 584 42.69 -8.43 -3.12
C ARG A 584 42.17 -9.83 -3.37
N LEU A 585 41.35 -9.98 -4.40
CA LEU A 585 40.66 -11.23 -4.71
C LEU A 585 41.10 -11.78 -6.07
N ALA A 586 41.20 -13.10 -6.16
CA ALA A 586 41.31 -13.84 -7.42
C ALA A 586 39.91 -14.40 -7.77
N PRO A 587 39.15 -13.78 -8.69
CA PRO A 587 37.80 -14.21 -9.03
C PRO A 587 37.83 -15.58 -9.71
N LEU A 588 37.06 -16.53 -9.19
CA LEU A 588 36.97 -17.88 -9.74
C LEU A 588 35.75 -18.04 -10.65
N ARG A 589 34.59 -17.51 -10.24
CA ARG A 589 33.36 -17.52 -11.04
C ARG A 589 32.37 -16.44 -10.60
N VAL A 590 31.55 -15.96 -11.53
CA VAL A 590 30.44 -15.01 -11.29
C VAL A 590 29.14 -15.62 -11.80
N GLN A 591 28.22 -16.00 -10.91
CA GLN A 591 26.94 -16.63 -11.27
C GLN A 591 25.86 -16.35 -10.21
N GLY A 592 24.61 -16.22 -10.64
CA GLY A 592 23.45 -16.16 -9.72
C GLY A 592 23.49 -15.02 -8.71
N GLY A 593 23.97 -13.83 -9.11
CA GLY A 593 24.03 -12.67 -8.22
C GLY A 593 25.21 -12.65 -7.25
N HIS A 594 26.14 -13.60 -7.34
CA HIS A 594 27.29 -13.72 -6.46
C HIS A 594 28.60 -13.89 -7.24
N VAL A 595 29.73 -13.51 -6.63
CA VAL A 595 31.08 -13.86 -7.06
C VAL A 595 31.71 -14.80 -6.04
N VAL A 596 32.27 -15.91 -6.53
CA VAL A 596 33.16 -16.76 -5.76
C VAL A 596 34.58 -16.38 -6.11
N ALA A 597 35.38 -16.01 -5.12
CA ALA A 597 36.75 -15.57 -5.30
C ALA A 597 37.63 -16.06 -4.16
N ARG A 598 38.92 -16.29 -4.45
CA ARG A 598 39.92 -16.61 -3.43
C ARG A 598 40.51 -15.31 -2.87
N ASP A 599 40.47 -15.16 -1.56
CA ASP A 599 41.19 -14.07 -0.87
C ASP A 599 42.68 -14.38 -0.89
N VAL A 600 43.47 -13.53 -1.54
CA VAL A 600 44.90 -13.77 -1.75
C VAL A 600 45.68 -13.64 -0.44
N GLU A 601 45.18 -12.90 0.55
CA GLU A 601 45.86 -12.70 1.83
C GLU A 601 45.48 -13.77 2.86
N ARG A 602 44.27 -14.32 2.77
CA ARG A 602 43.75 -15.31 3.73
C ARG A 602 43.77 -16.75 3.23
N GLU A 603 44.14 -16.96 1.96
CA GLU A 603 44.13 -18.25 1.28
C GLU A 603 42.81 -19.03 1.43
N SER A 604 41.69 -18.33 1.54
CA SER A 604 40.36 -18.89 1.73
C SER A 604 39.40 -18.47 0.62
N ASP A 605 38.50 -19.37 0.23
CA ASP A 605 37.46 -19.07 -0.76
C ASP A 605 36.29 -18.31 -0.11
N LEU A 606 35.86 -17.22 -0.74
CA LEU A 606 34.78 -16.34 -0.28
C LEU A 606 33.68 -16.26 -1.34
N THR A 607 32.44 -16.21 -0.88
CA THR A 607 31.27 -15.93 -1.73
C THR A 607 30.69 -14.57 -1.34
N ILE A 608 30.64 -13.63 -2.29
CA ILE A 608 30.21 -12.25 -2.06
C ILE A 608 29.04 -11.94 -3.00
N ALA A 609 27.94 -11.42 -2.46
CA ALA A 609 26.82 -10.95 -3.27
C ALA A 609 27.21 -9.70 -4.06
N LEU A 610 26.86 -9.64 -5.34
CA LEU A 610 27.28 -8.57 -6.25
C LEU A 610 26.80 -7.18 -5.81
N HIS A 611 25.62 -7.09 -5.19
CA HIS A 611 25.10 -5.82 -4.64
C HIS A 611 25.90 -5.30 -3.43
N ARG A 612 26.81 -6.12 -2.88
CA ARG A 612 27.72 -5.71 -1.79
C ARG A 612 29.08 -5.25 -2.31
N ILE A 613 29.28 -5.23 -3.63
CA ILE A 613 30.53 -4.78 -4.25
C ILE A 613 30.39 -3.30 -4.59
N GLY A 614 31.10 -2.46 -3.84
CA GLY A 614 31.12 -1.00 -4.05
C GLY A 614 32.05 -0.55 -5.18
N GLY A 615 32.92 -1.45 -5.69
CA GLY A 615 33.79 -1.16 -6.82
C GLY A 615 34.85 -2.24 -7.05
N VAL A 616 35.34 -2.32 -8.29
CA VAL A 616 36.35 -3.27 -8.73
C VAL A 616 37.42 -2.52 -9.53
N THR A 617 38.68 -2.66 -9.13
CA THR A 617 39.82 -2.08 -9.86
C THR A 617 40.89 -3.15 -10.11
N PRO A 618 41.68 -3.06 -11.19
CA PRO A 618 42.83 -3.95 -11.41
C PRO A 618 43.77 -3.99 -10.20
N ALA A 619 44.35 -5.17 -9.90
CA ALA A 619 45.23 -5.37 -8.74
C ALA A 619 46.59 -4.69 -8.85
#